data_AF-A0A3N2FHB7-F1
#
_entry.id   AF-A0A3N2FHB7-F1
#
_cell.length_a   1.000
_cell.length_b   1.000
_cell.length_c   1.000
_cell.angle_alpha   90.00
_cell.angle_beta   90.00
_cell.angle_gamma   90.00
#
_symmetry.space_group_name_H-M   'P 1'
#
loop_
_entity.id
_entity.type
_entity.pdbx_description
1 polymer ?
#
loop_
_entity_poly.entity_id
_entity_poly.type
_entity_poly.pdbx_seq_one_letter_code
_entity_poly.pdbx_strand_id
1 'polypeptide(L)'
;MTVGDVPPNAATRTQHAIRLLVLLRVCGDPVGGSDPAGMAQVIRSERRLQALDFWLRNPDYLADELVTAVEAGALDAGYLAVAEGLLTDPEPAWHHYPMPKWFYGAYEEVDDAFAILQAYGLGLVRRRGVPPKPLRNQFFLTEFGAEKADELAATDVLSWYSQQAQLVHKVAGTDSGTKLKERQYLQDEYADAVWGTTIGSIGEQVTQRLALLSQTAPAAGATPETTGGIADETLE
;
A
#
# COMPACT_ATOMS: atom_id res chain seq x y z
N MET A 1 12.22 29.17 -2.47
CA MET A 1 11.01 28.44 -2.89
C MET A 1 10.12 29.40 -3.65
N THR A 2 10.10 29.29 -4.98
CA THR A 2 9.14 30.01 -5.82
C THR A 2 7.84 29.23 -5.87
N VAL A 3 6.74 29.92 -5.58
CA VAL A 3 5.37 29.46 -5.83
C VAL A 3 5.26 29.28 -7.35
N GLY A 4 5.18 28.05 -7.86
CA GLY A 4 5.19 27.89 -9.32
C GLY A 4 5.11 26.50 -9.95
N ASP A 5 5.31 25.40 -9.21
CA ASP A 5 5.10 24.06 -9.77
C ASP A 5 4.41 23.19 -8.72
N VAL A 6 3.07 23.26 -8.67
CA VAL A 6 2.31 22.17 -8.03
C VAL A 6 2.45 20.99 -9.00
N PRO A 7 3.08 19.86 -8.60
CA PRO A 7 3.18 18.71 -9.49
C PRO A 7 1.77 18.31 -9.94
N PRO A 8 1.58 17.91 -11.20
CA PRO A 8 0.30 17.41 -11.66
C PRO A 8 -0.17 16.31 -10.68
N ASN A 9 -1.36 16.49 -10.12
CA ASN A 9 -1.98 15.60 -9.13
C ASN A 9 -1.38 15.61 -7.70
N ALA A 10 -1.16 16.78 -7.11
CA ALA A 10 -0.89 16.89 -5.66
C ALA A 10 -2.17 16.63 -4.84
N ALA A 11 -2.11 15.71 -3.88
CA ALA A 11 -3.22 15.46 -2.97
C ALA A 11 -3.54 16.70 -2.12
N THR A 12 -4.81 16.98 -1.90
CA THR A 12 -5.22 17.95 -0.88
C THR A 12 -4.80 17.48 0.50
N ARG A 13 -4.63 18.42 1.44
CA ARG A 13 -4.34 18.11 2.86
C ARG A 13 -5.39 17.17 3.47
N THR A 14 -6.66 17.30 3.06
CA THR A 14 -7.75 16.41 3.50
C THR A 14 -7.60 15.00 2.94
N GLN A 15 -7.27 14.85 1.65
CA GLN A 15 -7.00 13.53 1.06
C GLN A 15 -5.79 12.86 1.71
N HIS A 16 -4.74 13.64 2.01
CA HIS A 16 -3.60 13.14 2.78
C HIS A 16 -4.02 12.68 4.18
N ALA A 17 -4.80 13.47 4.91
CA ALA A 17 -5.33 13.08 6.21
C ALA A 17 -6.17 11.79 6.16
N ILE A 18 -7.02 11.62 5.13
CA ILE A 18 -7.79 10.40 4.91
C ILE A 18 -6.88 9.19 4.70
N ARG A 19 -5.84 9.30 3.85
CA ARG A 19 -4.85 8.21 3.66
C ARG A 19 -4.17 7.83 4.96
N LEU A 20 -3.70 8.82 5.74
CA LEU A 20 -3.04 8.55 7.01
C LEU A 20 -4.01 7.93 8.04
N LEU A 21 -5.28 8.34 8.05
CA LEU A 21 -6.32 7.77 8.91
C LEU A 21 -6.53 6.28 8.61
N VAL A 22 -6.72 5.90 7.34
CA VAL A 22 -6.92 4.49 6.96
C VAL A 22 -5.66 3.67 7.17
N LEU A 23 -4.47 4.22 6.91
CA LEU A 23 -3.21 3.51 7.16
C LEU A 23 -2.98 3.27 8.65
N LEU A 24 -3.31 4.22 9.52
CA LEU A 24 -3.28 4.00 10.95
C LEU A 24 -4.27 2.90 11.37
N ARG A 25 -5.48 2.91 10.80
CA ARG A 25 -6.52 1.92 11.10
C ARG A 25 -6.17 0.51 10.64
N VAL A 26 -5.59 0.37 9.46
CA VAL A 26 -5.34 -0.94 8.85
C VAL A 26 -3.94 -1.46 9.20
N CYS A 27 -2.93 -0.59 9.23
CA CYS A 27 -1.53 -0.99 9.39
C CYS A 27 -0.95 -0.68 10.78
N GLY A 28 -1.71 -0.04 11.67
CA GLY A 28 -1.28 0.31 13.01
C GLY A 28 -1.27 -0.88 13.96
N ASP A 29 -0.23 -0.96 14.78
CA ASP A 29 -0.12 -1.96 15.83
C ASP A 29 -1.10 -1.62 16.98
N PRO A 30 -1.53 -2.61 17.78
CA PRO A 30 -2.18 -2.35 19.05
C PRO A 30 -1.35 -1.42 19.94
N VAL A 31 -2.03 -0.52 20.64
CA VAL A 31 -1.41 0.32 21.66
C VAL A 31 -1.10 -0.51 22.92
N GLY A 32 -0.13 -0.07 23.71
CA GLY A 32 0.17 -0.74 24.96
C GLY A 32 1.21 -0.03 25.83
N GLY A 33 1.40 -0.55 27.05
CA GLY A 33 2.39 -0.02 27.98
C GLY A 33 2.12 1.44 28.35
N SER A 34 3.04 2.34 28.00
CA SER A 34 2.97 3.76 28.34
C SER A 34 2.35 4.62 27.23
N ASP A 35 1.62 4.01 26.31
CA ASP A 35 0.92 4.73 25.24
C ASP A 35 -0.26 5.55 25.83
N PRO A 36 -0.67 6.68 25.21
CA PRO A 36 -1.76 7.51 25.73
C PRO A 36 -3.08 6.74 25.84
N ALA A 37 -3.90 7.10 26.84
CA ALA A 37 -5.25 6.56 26.98
C ALA A 37 -6.17 7.01 25.84
N GLY A 38 -7.20 6.22 25.52
CA GLY A 38 -8.17 6.51 24.45
C GLY A 38 -7.61 6.35 23.03
N MET A 39 -6.49 5.64 22.89
CA MET A 39 -5.88 5.32 21.59
C MET A 39 -6.21 3.88 21.20
N ALA A 40 -6.55 3.66 19.93
CA ALA A 40 -6.83 2.34 19.40
C ALA A 40 -5.57 1.67 18.83
N GLN A 41 -4.83 2.41 18.00
CA GLN A 41 -3.69 1.87 17.24
C GLN A 41 -2.55 2.88 17.14
N VAL A 42 -1.36 2.40 16.79
CA VAL A 42 -0.17 3.24 16.66
C VAL A 42 0.78 2.75 15.57
N ILE A 43 1.33 3.69 14.80
CA ILE A 43 2.51 3.49 13.97
C ILE A 43 3.68 4.25 14.61
N ARG A 44 4.66 3.50 15.11
CA ARG A 44 5.76 4.05 15.95
C ARG A 44 6.94 4.60 15.16
N SER A 45 6.86 4.60 13.83
CA SER A 45 7.94 4.96 12.93
C SER A 45 7.42 5.75 11.74
N GLU A 46 7.80 7.01 11.64
CA GLU A 46 7.47 7.85 10.49
C GLU A 46 7.96 7.23 9.18
N ARG A 47 9.17 6.66 9.17
CA ARG A 47 9.66 5.92 7.99
C ARG A 47 8.72 4.78 7.57
N ARG A 48 8.09 4.10 8.53
CA ARG A 48 7.15 3.02 8.20
C ARG A 48 5.87 3.64 7.62
N LEU A 49 5.35 4.70 8.24
CA LEU A 49 4.18 5.41 7.73
C LEU A 49 4.40 5.92 6.29
N GLN A 50 5.53 6.58 6.02
CA GLN A 50 5.91 7.08 4.70
C GLN A 50 6.01 5.95 3.66
N ALA A 51 6.60 4.81 4.02
CA ALA A 51 6.71 3.66 3.12
C ALA A 51 5.35 3.04 2.79
N LEU A 52 4.45 2.93 3.79
CA LEU A 52 3.09 2.43 3.59
C LEU A 52 2.26 3.39 2.70
N ASP A 53 2.37 4.69 2.97
CA ASP A 53 1.68 5.72 2.20
C ASP A 53 2.20 5.81 0.76
N PHE A 54 3.49 5.58 0.54
CA PHE A 54 4.05 5.45 -0.81
C PHE A 54 3.36 4.35 -1.61
N TRP A 55 3.21 3.14 -1.06
CA TRP A 55 2.52 2.05 -1.78
C TRP A 55 1.04 2.31 -1.97
N LEU A 56 0.37 2.95 -1.00
CA LEU A 56 -1.04 3.30 -1.16
C LEU A 56 -1.26 4.24 -2.35
N ARG A 57 -0.34 5.18 -2.57
CA ARG A 57 -0.39 6.20 -3.63
C ARG A 57 0.09 5.73 -5.00
N ASN A 58 0.89 4.66 -5.05
CA ASN A 58 1.51 4.17 -6.28
C ASN A 58 1.09 2.71 -6.49
N PRO A 59 -0.11 2.49 -7.09
CA PRO A 59 -0.70 1.16 -7.30
C PRO A 59 0.20 0.19 -8.07
N ASP A 60 1.03 0.71 -8.98
CA ASP A 60 2.02 -0.06 -9.73
C ASP A 60 3.12 -0.65 -8.84
N TYR A 61 3.66 0.14 -7.91
CA TYR A 61 4.60 -0.38 -6.91
C TYR A 61 3.93 -1.38 -5.96
N LEU A 62 2.66 -1.17 -5.60
CA LEU A 62 1.92 -2.13 -4.80
C LEU A 62 1.65 -3.44 -5.57
N ALA A 63 1.33 -3.35 -6.87
CA ALA A 63 1.16 -4.50 -7.75
C ALA A 63 2.45 -5.31 -7.86
N ASP A 64 3.60 -4.65 -7.99
CA ASP A 64 4.90 -5.31 -8.04
C ASP A 64 5.22 -6.09 -6.76
N GLU A 65 4.86 -5.54 -5.60
CA GLU A 65 5.03 -6.20 -4.31
C GLU A 65 4.08 -7.40 -4.14
N LEU A 66 2.86 -7.33 -4.70
CA LEU A 66 1.95 -8.49 -4.74
C LEU A 66 2.53 -9.59 -5.63
N VAL A 67 3.02 -9.26 -6.82
CA VAL A 67 3.67 -10.22 -7.74
C VAL A 67 4.86 -10.88 -7.06
N THR A 68 5.74 -10.08 -6.45
CA THR A 68 6.92 -10.57 -5.72
C THR A 68 6.54 -11.49 -4.56
N ALA A 69 5.47 -11.17 -3.83
CA ALA A 69 4.99 -12.01 -2.74
C ALA A 69 4.39 -13.34 -3.24
N VAL A 70 3.75 -13.37 -4.41
CA VAL A 70 3.28 -14.61 -5.06
C VAL A 70 4.46 -15.47 -5.51
N GLU A 71 5.44 -14.89 -6.19
CA GLU A 71 6.64 -15.61 -6.64
C GLU A 71 7.44 -16.21 -5.48
N ALA A 72 7.49 -15.51 -4.34
CA ALA A 72 8.10 -15.99 -3.11
C ALA A 72 7.26 -17.05 -2.36
N GLY A 73 6.05 -17.37 -2.83
CA GLY A 73 5.11 -18.28 -2.17
C GLY A 73 4.50 -17.75 -0.88
N ALA A 74 4.59 -16.43 -0.62
CA ALA A 74 4.02 -15.77 0.55
C ALA A 74 2.53 -15.41 0.35
N LEU A 75 2.08 -15.27 -0.90
CA LEU A 75 0.68 -15.09 -1.30
C LEU A 75 0.27 -16.13 -2.35
N ASP A 76 -1.02 -16.44 -2.42
CA ASP A 76 -1.56 -17.33 -3.43
C ASP A 76 -1.65 -16.68 -4.81
N ALA A 77 -1.68 -17.51 -5.86
CA ALA A 77 -1.69 -17.05 -7.25
C ALA A 77 -2.90 -16.16 -7.61
N GLY A 78 -3.99 -16.18 -6.83
CA GLY A 78 -5.15 -15.30 -7.04
C GLY A 78 -4.80 -13.81 -6.91
N TYR A 79 -3.74 -13.47 -6.18
CA TYR A 79 -3.25 -12.09 -6.07
C TYR A 79 -2.63 -11.54 -7.36
N LEU A 80 -2.33 -12.37 -8.37
CA LEU A 80 -1.89 -11.88 -9.68
C LEU A 80 -3.00 -11.12 -10.40
N ALA A 81 -4.25 -11.59 -10.30
CA ALA A 81 -5.41 -10.87 -10.84
C ALA A 81 -5.66 -9.55 -10.10
N VAL A 82 -5.40 -9.51 -8.79
CA VAL A 82 -5.47 -8.27 -8.01
C VAL A 82 -4.38 -7.29 -8.45
N ALA A 83 -3.15 -7.76 -8.66
CA ALA A 83 -2.05 -6.94 -9.16
C ALA A 83 -2.32 -6.39 -10.56
N GLU A 84 -2.93 -7.19 -11.45
CA GLU A 84 -3.39 -6.73 -12.76
C GLU A 84 -4.46 -5.62 -12.62
N GLY A 85 -5.47 -5.84 -11.78
CA GLY A 85 -6.52 -4.85 -11.50
C GLY A 85 -5.98 -3.51 -11.01
N LEU A 86 -4.92 -3.50 -10.20
CA LEU A 86 -4.26 -2.27 -9.74
C LEU A 86 -3.66 -1.44 -10.89
N LEU A 87 -3.36 -2.06 -12.04
CA LEU A 87 -2.81 -1.39 -13.22
C LEU A 87 -3.90 -1.03 -14.24
N THR A 88 -4.96 -1.83 -14.34
CA THR A 88 -5.97 -1.71 -15.41
C THR A 88 -7.24 -0.98 -14.98
N ASP A 89 -7.60 -1.03 -13.70
CA ASP A 89 -8.81 -0.36 -13.21
C ASP A 89 -8.60 1.17 -13.21
N PRO A 90 -9.66 1.95 -13.48
CA PRO A 90 -9.55 3.40 -13.49
C PRO A 90 -9.43 4.01 -12.08
N GLU A 91 -10.01 3.36 -11.07
CA GLU A 91 -10.09 3.88 -9.69
C GLU A 91 -8.70 4.17 -9.08
N PRO A 92 -7.71 3.25 -9.13
CA PRO A 92 -6.37 3.54 -8.62
C PRO A 92 -5.67 4.70 -9.32
N ALA A 93 -5.90 4.89 -10.63
CA ALA A 93 -5.33 6.01 -11.37
C ALA A 93 -5.89 7.37 -10.91
N TRP A 94 -7.16 7.44 -10.49
CA TRP A 94 -7.76 8.65 -9.92
C TRP A 94 -7.18 9.04 -8.56
N HIS A 95 -6.60 8.07 -7.86
CA HIS A 95 -5.99 8.23 -6.55
C HIS A 95 -4.46 8.15 -6.56
N HIS A 96 -3.84 8.29 -7.75
CA HIS A 96 -2.39 8.35 -7.90
C HIS A 96 -1.86 9.73 -7.48
N TYR A 97 -1.10 9.78 -6.39
CA TYR A 97 -0.50 11.02 -5.88
C TYR A 97 1.02 10.85 -5.81
N PRO A 98 1.76 11.18 -6.88
CA PRO A 98 3.18 10.88 -6.97
C PRO A 98 3.96 11.56 -5.84
N MET A 99 4.82 10.79 -5.19
CA MET A 99 5.56 11.24 -4.01
C MET A 99 6.95 11.71 -4.43
N PRO A 100 7.43 12.88 -3.98
CA PRO A 100 8.76 13.33 -4.29
C PRO A 100 9.80 12.52 -3.52
N LYS A 101 10.97 12.34 -4.13
CA LYS A 101 12.13 11.78 -3.44
C LYS A 101 12.88 12.86 -2.68
N TRP A 102 13.13 12.61 -1.39
CA TRP A 102 13.85 13.52 -0.52
C TRP A 102 14.91 12.81 0.30
N PHE A 103 16.18 13.21 0.15
CA PHE A 103 17.42 12.67 0.74
C PHE A 103 17.58 11.14 0.66
N TYR A 104 16.68 10.41 1.31
CA TYR A 104 16.75 8.99 1.58
C TYR A 104 15.43 8.26 1.23
N GLY A 105 14.63 8.76 0.29
CA GLY A 105 13.47 8.05 -0.25
C GLY A 105 12.24 8.93 -0.41
N ALA A 106 11.10 8.30 -0.62
CA ALA A 106 9.81 8.96 -0.74
C ALA A 106 9.44 9.67 0.58
N TYR A 107 9.09 10.95 0.48
CA TYR A 107 8.79 11.78 1.65
C TYR A 107 7.75 12.84 1.31
N GLU A 108 6.76 12.99 2.17
CA GLU A 108 5.88 14.16 2.24
C GLU A 108 5.72 14.59 3.70
N GLU A 109 5.63 15.89 3.95
CA GLU A 109 5.38 16.39 5.30
C GLU A 109 4.01 15.92 5.80
N VAL A 110 4.00 15.11 6.86
CA VAL A 110 2.77 14.57 7.46
C VAL A 110 2.16 15.51 8.51
N ASP A 111 2.88 16.55 8.94
CA ASP A 111 2.47 17.44 10.03
C ASP A 111 1.15 18.16 9.73
N ASP A 112 0.96 18.65 8.50
CA ASP A 112 -0.28 19.32 8.08
C ASP A 112 -1.49 18.37 8.06
N ALA A 113 -1.28 17.15 7.55
CA ALA A 113 -2.32 16.12 7.55
C ALA A 113 -2.68 15.69 8.99
N PHE A 114 -1.67 15.52 9.86
CA PHE A 114 -1.90 15.23 11.28
C PHE A 114 -2.47 16.40 12.06
N ALA A 115 -2.25 17.65 11.66
CA ALA A 115 -2.91 18.80 12.27
C ALA A 115 -4.42 18.72 12.05
N ILE A 116 -4.87 18.32 10.85
CA ILE A 116 -6.29 18.05 10.58
C ILE A 116 -6.80 16.91 11.46
N LEU A 117 -6.10 15.77 11.47
CA LEU A 117 -6.53 14.62 12.29
C LEU A 117 -6.61 14.96 13.79
N GLN A 118 -5.65 15.72 14.31
CA GLN A 118 -5.66 16.18 15.70
C GLN A 118 -6.77 17.17 15.99
N ALA A 119 -7.03 18.13 15.09
CA ALA A 119 -8.08 19.13 15.26
C ALA A 119 -9.48 18.50 15.39
N TYR A 120 -9.72 17.39 14.71
CA TYR A 120 -10.97 16.62 14.78
C TYR A 120 -10.95 15.47 15.80
N GLY A 121 -9.88 15.34 16.60
CA GLY A 121 -9.77 14.29 17.62
C GLY A 121 -9.62 12.87 17.06
N LEU A 122 -9.19 12.73 15.80
CA LEU A 122 -9.05 11.45 15.09
C LEU A 122 -7.68 10.82 15.28
N GLY A 123 -6.64 11.63 15.50
CA GLY A 123 -5.28 11.15 15.68
C GLY A 123 -4.46 12.02 16.61
N LEU A 124 -3.30 11.52 17.00
CA LEU A 124 -2.36 12.22 17.88
C LEU A 124 -0.92 11.91 17.48
N VAL A 125 -0.07 12.93 17.44
CA VAL A 125 1.38 12.75 17.27
C VAL A 125 2.09 12.95 18.60
N ARG A 126 2.94 12.00 18.99
CA ARG A 126 3.84 12.16 20.14
C ARG A 126 5.29 11.97 19.71
N ARG A 127 6.16 12.83 20.22
CA ARG A 127 7.61 12.63 20.12
C ARG A 127 8.09 11.83 21.32
N ARG A 128 8.71 10.68 21.07
CA ARG A 128 9.27 9.81 22.11
C ARG A 128 10.77 9.62 21.90
N GLY A 129 11.53 9.72 22.97
CA GLY A 129 12.96 9.50 23.00
C GLY A 129 13.57 10.17 24.22
N VAL A 130 14.81 9.82 24.52
CA VAL A 130 15.58 10.43 25.61
C VAL A 130 16.93 10.86 25.02
N PRO A 131 17.35 12.12 25.22
CA PRO A 131 18.68 12.57 24.82
C PRO A 131 19.78 11.63 25.34
N PRO A 132 20.85 11.40 24.58
CA PRO A 132 21.22 12.05 23.31
C PRO A 132 20.59 11.41 22.06
N LYS A 133 19.71 10.41 22.19
CA LYS A 133 19.08 9.78 21.03
C LYS A 133 18.04 10.72 20.41
N PRO A 134 17.91 10.74 19.06
CA PRO A 134 16.91 11.55 18.39
C PRO A 134 15.50 11.15 18.83
N LEU A 135 14.65 12.14 19.07
CA LEU A 135 13.24 11.94 19.30
C LEU A 135 12.59 11.37 18.04
N ARG A 136 11.66 10.43 18.21
CA ARG A 136 10.93 9.80 17.12
C ARG A 136 9.47 10.18 17.20
N ASN A 137 8.89 10.56 16.07
CA ASN A 137 7.45 10.74 15.94
C ASN A 137 6.76 9.35 16.01
N GLN A 138 5.74 9.27 16.85
CA GLN A 138 4.82 8.16 16.97
C GLN A 138 3.41 8.69 16.67
N PHE A 139 2.70 7.97 15.82
CA PHE A 139 1.42 8.39 15.27
C PHE A 139 0.33 7.47 15.83
N PHE A 140 -0.58 8.03 16.60
CA PHE A 140 -1.65 7.30 17.27
C PHE A 140 -2.98 7.59 16.60
N LEU A 141 -3.80 6.55 16.49
CA LEU A 141 -5.22 6.63 16.14
C LEU A 141 -6.03 6.65 17.43
N THR A 142 -6.95 7.60 17.57
CA THR A 142 -7.87 7.61 18.72
C THR A 142 -8.94 6.53 18.54
N GLU A 143 -9.63 6.14 19.61
CA GLU A 143 -10.82 5.26 19.50
C GLU A 143 -11.89 5.86 18.57
N PHE A 144 -12.13 7.17 18.69
CA PHE A 144 -13.03 7.90 17.79
C PHE A 144 -12.53 7.92 16.33
N GLY A 145 -11.23 8.08 16.12
CA GLY A 145 -10.62 7.99 14.79
C GLY A 145 -10.78 6.61 14.17
N ALA A 146 -10.69 5.55 14.97
CA ALA A 146 -10.92 4.18 14.51
C ALA A 146 -12.38 3.97 14.08
N GLU A 147 -13.35 4.45 14.86
CA GLU A 147 -14.77 4.44 14.49
C GLU A 147 -15.00 5.16 13.15
N LYS A 148 -14.41 6.35 12.96
CA LYS A 148 -14.57 7.11 11.70
C LYS A 148 -13.85 6.47 10.52
N ALA A 149 -12.74 5.78 10.74
CA ALA A 149 -12.09 5.00 9.71
C ALA A 149 -12.96 3.79 9.28
N ASP A 150 -13.65 3.14 10.23
CA ASP A 150 -14.58 2.05 9.94
C ASP A 150 -15.82 2.54 9.18
N GLU A 151 -16.37 3.70 9.54
CA GLU A 151 -17.47 4.34 8.78
C GLU A 151 -17.04 4.68 7.34
N LEU A 152 -15.81 5.17 7.16
CA LEU A 152 -15.24 5.46 5.85
C LEU A 152 -15.13 4.19 5.00
N ALA A 153 -14.69 3.08 5.60
CA ALA A 153 -14.60 1.78 4.92
C ALA A 153 -15.97 1.26 4.43
N ALA A 154 -17.06 1.63 5.11
CA ALA A 154 -18.43 1.27 4.74
C ALA A 154 -19.07 2.23 3.72
N THR A 155 -18.41 3.34 3.37
CA THR A 155 -18.93 4.34 2.43
C THR A 155 -18.42 4.05 1.01
N ASP A 156 -19.30 3.72 0.07
CA ASP A 156 -18.95 3.24 -1.28
C ASP A 156 -17.79 4.01 -1.94
N VAL A 157 -17.91 5.34 -2.06
CA VAL A 157 -16.92 6.21 -2.73
C VAL A 157 -15.57 6.28 -2.00
N LEU A 158 -15.55 6.05 -0.67
CA LEU A 158 -14.33 6.16 0.12
C LEU A 158 -13.76 4.80 0.52
N SER A 159 -14.51 3.72 0.34
CA SER A 159 -14.14 2.36 0.69
C SER A 159 -12.84 1.92 0.00
N TRP A 160 -12.57 2.46 -1.19
CA TRP A 160 -11.34 2.23 -1.94
C TRP A 160 -10.07 2.45 -1.10
N TYR A 161 -9.99 3.55 -0.33
CA TYR A 161 -8.81 3.84 0.50
C TYR A 161 -8.55 2.72 1.52
N SER A 162 -9.61 2.16 2.10
CA SER A 162 -9.51 1.09 3.09
C SER A 162 -9.15 -0.24 2.44
N GLN A 163 -9.72 -0.55 1.27
CA GLN A 163 -9.39 -1.75 0.49
C GLN A 163 -7.92 -1.72 0.02
N GLN A 164 -7.47 -0.58 -0.49
CA GLN A 164 -6.08 -0.38 -0.89
C GLN A 164 -5.13 -0.51 0.31
N ALA A 165 -5.48 0.08 1.46
CA ALA A 165 -4.70 -0.06 2.68
C ALA A 165 -4.60 -1.52 3.18
N GLN A 166 -5.60 -2.37 2.93
CA GLN A 166 -5.54 -3.80 3.25
C GLN A 166 -4.51 -4.54 2.39
N LEU A 167 -4.41 -4.21 1.09
CA LEU A 167 -3.37 -4.75 0.22
C LEU A 167 -1.99 -4.28 0.68
N VAL A 168 -1.84 -2.99 0.99
CA VAL A 168 -0.61 -2.42 1.57
C VAL A 168 -0.21 -3.15 2.86
N HIS A 169 -1.16 -3.38 3.77
CA HIS A 169 -0.89 -4.12 5.01
C HIS A 169 -0.43 -5.55 4.74
N LYS A 170 -1.07 -6.23 3.78
CA LYS A 170 -0.76 -7.60 3.41
C LYS A 170 0.66 -7.75 2.85
N VAL A 171 1.11 -6.82 1.99
CA VAL A 171 2.49 -6.84 1.46
C VAL A 171 3.53 -6.34 2.48
N ALA A 172 3.16 -5.41 3.35
CA ALA A 172 4.06 -4.85 4.35
C ALA A 172 4.30 -5.79 5.53
N GLY A 173 3.29 -6.56 5.92
CA GLY A 173 3.29 -7.40 7.10
C GLY A 173 3.83 -6.65 8.34
N THR A 174 4.70 -7.33 9.08
CA THR A 174 5.34 -6.79 10.30
C THR A 174 6.69 -6.12 10.04
N ASP A 175 7.05 -5.87 8.78
CA ASP A 175 8.40 -5.38 8.45
C ASP A 175 8.66 -3.96 8.97
N SER A 176 9.87 -3.72 9.45
CA SER A 176 10.25 -2.38 9.90
C SER A 176 10.26 -1.38 8.73
N GLY A 177 10.08 -0.09 9.01
CA GLY A 177 10.19 0.94 7.96
C GLY A 177 11.55 0.97 7.24
N THR A 178 12.63 0.46 7.87
CA THR A 178 13.92 0.27 7.18
C THR A 178 13.82 -0.80 6.11
N LYS A 179 13.24 -1.96 6.42
CA LYS A 179 13.06 -3.06 5.48
C LYS A 179 12.11 -2.70 4.33
N LEU A 180 10.99 -2.03 4.63
CA LEU A 180 10.06 -1.58 3.59
C LEU A 180 10.76 -0.63 2.61
N LYS A 181 11.58 0.27 3.14
CA LYS A 181 12.38 1.17 2.32
C LYS A 181 13.44 0.40 1.50
N GLU A 182 14.12 -0.59 2.07
CA GLU A 182 15.07 -1.42 1.32
C GLU A 182 14.40 -2.08 0.11
N ARG A 183 13.17 -2.59 0.26
CA ARG A 183 12.36 -3.14 -0.86
C ARG A 183 12.06 -2.10 -1.93
N GLN A 184 11.65 -0.89 -1.53
CA GLN A 184 11.42 0.22 -2.48
C GLN A 184 12.68 0.58 -3.27
N TYR A 185 13.86 0.49 -2.66
CA TYR A 185 15.15 0.74 -3.31
C TYR A 185 15.62 -0.39 -4.25
N LEU A 186 14.93 -1.53 -4.30
CA LEU A 186 15.20 -2.56 -5.30
C LEU A 186 14.72 -2.16 -6.70
N GLN A 187 13.85 -1.16 -6.79
CA GLN A 187 13.32 -0.64 -8.05
C GLN A 187 14.20 0.50 -8.57
N ASP A 188 14.72 0.36 -9.79
CA ASP A 188 15.65 1.32 -10.37
C ASP A 188 15.02 2.72 -10.49
N GLU A 189 13.77 2.84 -10.93
CA GLU A 189 13.02 4.10 -11.01
C GLU A 189 12.96 4.84 -9.66
N TYR A 190 12.85 4.09 -8.55
CA TYR A 190 12.88 4.66 -7.21
C TYR A 190 14.31 5.03 -6.79
N ALA A 191 15.26 4.13 -7.03
CA ALA A 191 16.66 4.28 -6.65
C ALA A 191 17.35 5.45 -7.38
N ASP A 192 16.96 5.70 -8.63
CA ASP A 192 17.57 6.69 -9.53
C ASP A 192 16.83 8.02 -9.59
N ALA A 193 15.60 8.10 -9.02
CA ALA A 193 14.85 9.35 -8.98
C ALA A 193 15.70 10.52 -8.41
N VAL A 194 15.61 11.67 -9.05
CA VAL A 194 16.37 12.87 -8.67
C VAL A 194 15.75 13.48 -7.41
N TRP A 195 16.58 14.11 -6.58
CA TRP A 195 16.09 14.76 -5.37
C TRP A 195 15.14 15.91 -5.70
N GLY A 196 14.01 15.94 -5.00
CA GLY A 196 12.96 16.93 -5.21
C GLY A 196 12.05 16.65 -6.40
N THR A 197 12.31 15.60 -7.19
CA THR A 197 11.41 15.18 -8.27
C THR A 197 10.51 14.05 -7.83
N THR A 198 9.36 13.92 -8.49
CA THR A 198 8.44 12.78 -8.31
C THR A 198 9.13 11.48 -8.71
N ILE A 199 8.89 10.42 -7.95
CA ILE A 199 9.31 9.06 -8.31
C ILE A 199 8.46 8.58 -9.50
N GLY A 200 9.11 8.01 -10.51
CA GLY A 200 8.46 7.55 -11.74
C GLY A 200 7.66 6.27 -11.57
N SER A 201 6.77 5.99 -12.51
CA SER A 201 5.98 4.74 -12.54
C SER A 201 6.82 3.56 -13.03
N ILE A 202 6.51 2.36 -12.53
CA ILE A 202 7.06 1.08 -12.99
C ILE A 202 6.01 0.21 -13.72
N GLY A 203 4.83 0.75 -14.03
CA GLY A 203 3.68 -0.02 -14.51
C GLY A 203 3.95 -0.88 -15.75
N GLU A 204 4.77 -0.41 -16.69
CA GLU A 204 5.17 -1.20 -17.87
C GLU A 204 5.98 -2.44 -17.48
N GLN A 205 6.89 -2.32 -16.52
CA GLN A 205 7.71 -3.43 -16.04
C GLN A 205 6.85 -4.47 -15.32
N VAL A 206 5.92 -4.01 -14.47
CA VAL A 206 4.99 -4.91 -13.76
C VAL A 206 4.07 -5.64 -14.73
N THR A 207 3.58 -4.96 -15.77
CA THR A 207 2.78 -5.57 -16.84
C THR A 207 3.54 -6.69 -17.54
N GLN A 208 4.83 -6.48 -17.83
CA GLN A 208 5.68 -7.50 -18.44
C GLN A 208 5.91 -8.70 -17.49
N ARG A 209 6.13 -8.46 -16.19
CA ARG A 209 6.25 -9.53 -15.18
C ARG A 209 4.97 -10.38 -15.12
N LEU A 210 3.80 -9.74 -15.06
CA LEU A 210 2.50 -10.42 -15.05
C LEU A 210 2.28 -11.28 -16.30
N ALA A 211 2.61 -10.74 -17.48
CA ALA A 211 2.47 -11.47 -18.74
C ALA A 211 3.33 -12.75 -18.79
N LEU A 212 4.54 -12.72 -18.22
CA LEU A 212 5.43 -13.89 -18.15
C LEU A 212 4.88 -14.97 -17.20
N LEU A 213 4.31 -14.57 -16.07
CA LEU A 213 3.72 -15.50 -15.09
C LEU A 213 2.46 -16.17 -15.64
N SER A 214 1.61 -15.43 -16.35
CA SER A 214 0.41 -15.97 -17.00
C SER A 214 0.72 -16.98 -18.11
N GLN A 215 1.88 -16.85 -18.79
CA GLN A 215 2.34 -17.81 -19.80
C GLN A 215 2.96 -19.09 -19.20
N THR A 216 3.41 -19.02 -17.94
CA THR A 216 4.08 -20.13 -17.25
C THR A 216 3.11 -20.99 -16.43
N ALA A 217 1.89 -20.50 -16.18
CA ALA A 217 0.83 -21.27 -15.53
C ALA A 217 0.40 -22.44 -16.44
N PRO A 218 0.49 -23.72 -15.99
CA PRO A 218 0.05 -24.84 -16.80
C PRO A 218 -1.46 -24.72 -17.03
N ALA A 219 -1.89 -24.91 -18.28
CA ALA A 219 -3.29 -24.98 -18.67
C ALA A 219 -4.00 -26.09 -17.88
N ALA A 220 -4.58 -25.75 -16.73
CA ALA A 220 -5.42 -26.65 -15.97
C ALA A 220 -6.76 -26.76 -16.70
N GLY A 221 -6.96 -27.85 -17.45
CA GLY A 221 -8.28 -28.25 -17.93
C GLY A 221 -8.40 -28.54 -19.43
N ALA A 222 -7.56 -29.41 -19.97
CA ALA A 222 -7.98 -30.24 -21.12
C ALA A 222 -8.40 -31.61 -20.58
N THR A 223 -9.69 -31.75 -20.25
CA THR A 223 -10.30 -33.06 -20.05
C THR A 223 -10.12 -33.88 -21.33
N PRO A 224 -9.60 -35.12 -21.27
CA PRO A 224 -9.57 -35.97 -22.44
C PRO A 224 -11.00 -36.39 -22.78
N GLU A 225 -11.45 -36.02 -23.97
CA GLU A 225 -12.65 -36.58 -24.59
C GLU A 225 -12.50 -38.10 -24.62
N THR A 226 -13.34 -38.79 -23.86
CA THR A 226 -13.43 -40.25 -23.91
C THR A 226 -14.21 -40.62 -25.16
N THR A 227 -13.50 -40.97 -26.23
CA THR A 227 -14.11 -41.57 -27.42
C THR A 227 -14.64 -42.96 -27.07
N GLY A 228 -15.93 -43.04 -26.71
CA GLY A 228 -16.66 -44.29 -26.58
C GLY A 228 -17.09 -44.81 -27.95
N GLY A 229 -16.23 -45.63 -28.57
CA GLY A 229 -16.47 -46.33 -29.82
C GLY A 229 -16.59 -47.85 -29.62
N ILE A 230 -17.85 -48.30 -29.62
CA ILE A 230 -18.47 -49.62 -29.91
C ILE A 230 -17.55 -50.75 -30.45
N ALA A 231 -17.63 -51.93 -29.82
CA ALA A 231 -17.60 -53.27 -30.43
C ALA A 231 -18.38 -54.21 -29.50
N ASP A 232 -19.60 -54.62 -29.84
CA ASP A 232 -19.96 -55.81 -30.65
C ASP A 232 -19.69 -57.13 -29.90
N GLU A 233 -20.74 -57.71 -29.33
CA GLU A 233 -20.78 -59.11 -28.93
C GLU A 233 -22.15 -59.70 -29.29
N THR A 234 -22.13 -60.48 -30.37
CA THR A 234 -23.15 -61.46 -30.73
C THR A 234 -22.46 -62.83 -30.80
N LEU A 235 -23.12 -63.89 -30.30
CA LEU A 235 -22.79 -65.33 -30.35
C LEU A 235 -21.78 -65.78 -29.28
N GLU A 236 -22.02 -66.75 -28.38
CA GLU A 236 -22.90 -67.94 -28.35
C GLU A 236 -23.57 -68.14 -26.98
#